data_AF-A0A4S4K937-F1
#
_entry.id   AF-A0A4S4K937-F1
#
_cell.length_a   1.000
_cell.length_b   1.000
_cell.length_c   1.000
_cell.angle_alpha   90.00
_cell.angle_beta   90.00
_cell.angle_gamma   90.00
#
_symmetry.space_group_name_H-M   'P 1'
#
loop_
_entity.id
_entity.type
_entity.pdbx_description
1 polymer ?
#
loop_
_entity_poly.entity_id
_entity_poly.type
_entity_poly.pdbx_seq_one_letter_code
_entity_poly.pdbx_strand_id
1 'polypeptide(L)'
;MEGSPKRFCYKDFDRTDPRGYAELRLLLRGLQQHLFKDRHSLGAENIQAFNPLPLATLALLLTTNEFCLDAWSTGEFNSQLTFKESVYRPKFEAHLQQLKEWEGINSVVVRKICEKMFHRVVSMGKVPNQTPIVQLGGLSDAAAKFAQEELAGRTGETDSEADE
;
A
#
# COMPACT_ATOMS: atom_id res chain seq x y z
N MET A 1 -16.31 -14.65 -15.62
CA MET A 1 -14.86 -14.58 -15.89
C MET A 1 -14.15 -14.44 -14.56
N GLU A 2 -13.90 -15.58 -13.90
CA GLU A 2 -13.01 -15.59 -12.74
C GLU A 2 -11.58 -15.39 -13.24
N GLY A 3 -10.84 -14.46 -12.63
CA GLY A 3 -9.41 -14.26 -12.87
C GLY A 3 -8.99 -12.99 -13.63
N SER A 4 -9.90 -12.21 -14.22
CA SER A 4 -9.52 -10.93 -14.84
C SER A 4 -9.60 -9.77 -13.82
N PRO A 5 -8.60 -8.88 -13.73
CA PRO A 5 -8.71 -7.69 -12.90
C PRO A 5 -9.94 -6.84 -13.24
N LYS A 6 -10.51 -6.17 -12.24
CA LYS A 6 -11.73 -5.37 -12.42
C LYS A 6 -11.47 -4.16 -13.31
N ARG A 7 -12.50 -3.68 -14.01
CA ARG A 7 -12.37 -2.56 -14.97
C ARG A 7 -11.76 -1.30 -14.35
N PHE A 8 -12.13 -0.97 -13.12
CA PHE A 8 -11.59 0.18 -12.40
C PHE A 8 -10.09 0.05 -12.07
N CYS A 9 -9.47 -1.10 -12.30
CA CYS A 9 -8.03 -1.31 -12.12
C CYS A 9 -7.20 -0.83 -13.32
N TYR A 10 -7.83 -0.42 -14.44
CA TYR A 10 -7.14 0.04 -15.65
C TYR A 10 -7.35 1.52 -15.89
N LYS A 11 -6.27 2.22 -16.27
CA LYS A 11 -6.33 3.62 -16.67
C LYS A 11 -7.22 3.84 -17.91
N ASP A 12 -7.10 2.97 -18.91
CA ASP A 12 -7.79 3.10 -20.18
C ASP A 12 -8.68 1.86 -20.42
N PHE A 13 -9.75 1.72 -19.63
CA PHE A 13 -10.60 0.52 -19.62
C PHE A 13 -11.67 0.47 -20.72
N ASP A 14 -12.13 1.63 -21.24
CA ASP A 14 -13.15 1.71 -22.31
C ASP A 14 -12.62 1.27 -23.68
N ARG A 15 -11.33 0.91 -23.76
CA ARG A 15 -10.70 0.39 -24.96
C ARG A 15 -11.12 -1.06 -25.20
N THR A 16 -11.09 -1.48 -26.46
CA THR A 16 -11.20 -2.90 -26.84
C THR A 16 -10.07 -3.73 -26.25
N ASP A 17 -8.91 -3.11 -25.98
CA ASP A 17 -7.75 -3.68 -25.31
C ASP A 17 -7.38 -2.86 -24.05
N PRO A 18 -7.94 -3.13 -22.86
CA PRO A 18 -7.69 -2.33 -21.66
C PRO A 18 -6.19 -2.16 -21.35
N ARG A 19 -5.75 -0.92 -21.10
CA ARG A 19 -4.33 -0.56 -20.84
C ARG A 19 -4.13 0.17 -19.51
N GLY A 20 -2.89 0.16 -19.04
CA GLY A 20 -2.45 0.88 -17.84
C GLY A 20 -3.02 0.30 -16.55
N TYR A 21 -2.83 -1.00 -16.33
CA TYR A 21 -3.21 -1.67 -15.09
C TYR A 21 -2.48 -1.02 -13.90
N ALA A 22 -3.21 -0.74 -12.82
CA ALA A 22 -2.74 -0.06 -11.60
C ALA A 22 -2.18 1.37 -11.81
N GLU A 23 -2.41 1.99 -12.97
CA GLU A 23 -1.91 3.35 -13.30
C GLU A 23 -3.00 4.44 -13.24
N LEU A 24 -4.11 4.20 -12.52
CA LEU A 24 -5.22 5.16 -12.48
C LEU A 24 -4.81 6.44 -11.74
N ARG A 25 -5.23 7.58 -12.29
CA ARG A 25 -4.99 8.90 -11.66
C ARG A 25 -5.62 9.01 -10.26
N LEU A 26 -6.68 8.25 -9.99
CA LEU A 26 -7.32 8.22 -8.68
C LEU A 26 -6.37 7.65 -7.61
N LEU A 27 -5.55 6.65 -7.95
CA LEU A 27 -4.55 6.10 -7.03
C LEU A 27 -3.52 7.16 -6.62
N LEU A 28 -3.03 7.95 -7.58
CA LEU A 28 -2.12 9.07 -7.29
C LEU A 28 -2.74 10.14 -6.40
N ARG A 29 -4.03 10.45 -6.61
CA ARG A 29 -4.75 11.41 -5.74
C ARG A 29 -4.94 10.85 -4.34
N GLY A 30 -5.34 9.59 -4.20
CA GLY A 30 -5.48 8.93 -2.90
C GLY A 30 -4.15 8.88 -2.14
N LEU A 31 -3.06 8.49 -2.81
CA LEU A 31 -1.70 8.54 -2.24
C LEU A 31 -1.34 9.94 -1.77
N GLN A 32 -1.58 10.96 -2.60
CA GLN A 32 -1.27 12.33 -2.25
C GLN A 32 -2.10 12.81 -1.06
N GLN A 33 -3.39 12.53 -1.02
CA GLN A 33 -4.24 13.05 0.05
C GLN A 33 -4.05 12.34 1.40
N HIS A 34 -3.68 11.06 1.39
CA HIS A 34 -3.63 10.25 2.61
C HIS A 34 -2.23 9.89 3.09
N LEU A 35 -1.24 9.74 2.20
CA LEU A 35 0.13 9.38 2.57
C LEU A 35 1.15 10.49 2.33
N PHE A 36 0.90 11.40 1.38
CA PHE A 36 1.85 12.42 0.96
C PHE A 36 1.22 13.81 0.84
N LYS A 37 0.36 14.19 1.79
CA LYS A 37 -0.39 15.46 1.74
C LYS A 37 0.54 16.64 1.91
N ASP A 38 1.46 16.50 2.85
CA ASP A 38 2.47 17.48 3.23
C ASP A 38 3.67 16.77 3.89
N ARG A 39 4.65 17.55 4.35
CA ARG A 39 5.89 17.05 4.97
C ARG A 39 5.69 16.29 6.29
N HIS A 40 4.52 16.37 6.91
CA HIS A 40 4.18 15.71 8.17
C HIS A 40 3.28 14.49 7.96
N SER A 41 3.03 14.11 6.71
CA SER A 41 2.25 12.93 6.39
C SER A 41 3.08 11.66 6.61
N LEU A 42 2.43 10.55 6.96
CA LEU A 42 3.09 9.27 7.27
C LEU A 42 4.05 8.81 6.17
N GLY A 43 3.66 8.97 4.89
CA GLY A 43 4.50 8.64 3.76
C GLY A 43 5.69 9.58 3.58
N ALA A 44 5.58 10.84 3.99
CA ALA A 44 6.70 11.79 4.00
C ALA A 44 7.70 11.49 5.11
N GLU A 45 7.23 11.12 6.30
CA GLU A 45 8.09 10.72 7.43
C GLU A 45 8.82 9.39 7.15
N ASN A 46 8.18 8.48 6.42
CA ASN A 46 8.71 7.16 6.07
C ASN A 46 9.09 7.06 4.58
N ILE A 47 9.57 8.16 4.00
CA ILE A 47 9.76 8.31 2.54
C ILE A 47 10.55 7.17 1.88
N GLN A 48 11.53 6.58 2.57
CA GLN A 48 12.32 5.46 2.05
C GLN A 48 11.54 4.15 1.98
N ALA A 49 10.60 3.90 2.90
CA ALA A 49 9.77 2.69 2.89
C ALA A 49 8.79 2.67 1.70
N PHE A 50 8.56 3.84 1.08
CA PHE A 50 7.67 3.98 -0.06
C PHE A 50 8.39 4.19 -1.41
N ASN A 51 9.72 4.02 -1.47
CA ASN A 51 10.51 4.17 -2.70
C ASN A 51 11.24 2.87 -3.09
N PRO A 52 10.83 2.16 -4.17
CA PRO A 52 9.65 2.41 -5.01
C PRO A 52 8.34 2.20 -4.27
N LEU A 53 7.23 2.70 -4.84
CA LEU A 53 5.92 2.52 -4.22
C LEU A 53 5.59 1.02 -4.04
N PRO A 54 5.31 0.54 -2.81
CA PRO A 54 5.07 -0.88 -2.56
C PRO A 54 3.79 -1.38 -3.23
N LEU A 55 3.81 -2.61 -3.76
CA LEU A 55 2.62 -3.26 -4.30
C LEU A 55 1.50 -3.39 -3.25
N ALA A 56 1.85 -3.61 -1.99
CA ALA A 56 0.88 -3.64 -0.88
C ALA A 56 0.12 -2.32 -0.74
N THR A 57 0.82 -1.18 -0.90
CA THR A 57 0.17 0.14 -0.88
C THR A 57 -0.78 0.32 -2.06
N LEU A 58 -0.40 -0.14 -3.26
CA LEU A 58 -1.29 -0.15 -4.42
C LEU A 58 -2.51 -1.06 -4.22
N ALA A 59 -2.32 -2.26 -3.67
CA ALA A 59 -3.40 -3.20 -3.37
C ALA A 59 -4.41 -2.61 -2.38
N LEU A 60 -3.92 -1.91 -1.33
CA LEU A 60 -4.78 -1.23 -0.37
C LEU A 60 -5.63 -0.16 -1.05
N LEU A 61 -5.06 0.66 -1.93
CA LEU A 61 -5.81 1.70 -2.64
C LEU A 61 -6.83 1.13 -3.63
N LEU A 62 -6.49 0.04 -4.34
CA LEU A 62 -7.44 -0.68 -5.19
C LEU A 62 -8.60 -1.23 -4.35
N THR A 63 -8.31 -1.73 -3.16
CA THR A 63 -9.32 -2.23 -2.21
C THR A 63 -10.21 -1.10 -1.69
N THR A 64 -9.65 0.06 -1.37
CA THR A 64 -10.43 1.24 -0.97
C THR A 64 -11.31 1.75 -2.12
N ASN A 65 -10.81 1.73 -3.36
CA ASN A 65 -11.62 2.08 -4.52
C ASN A 65 -12.76 1.07 -4.72
N GLU A 66 -12.50 -0.22 -4.52
CA GLU A 66 -13.53 -1.25 -4.57
C GLU A 66 -14.60 -1.03 -3.50
N PHE A 67 -14.20 -0.73 -2.26
CA PHE A 67 -15.12 -0.35 -1.18
C PHE A 67 -16.00 0.84 -1.56
N CYS A 68 -15.41 1.89 -2.15
CA CYS A 68 -16.17 3.04 -2.63
C CYS A 68 -17.19 2.65 -3.70
N LEU A 69 -16.84 1.73 -4.60
CA LEU A 69 -17.78 1.24 -5.61
C LEU A 69 -18.88 0.37 -5.01
N ASP A 70 -18.54 -0.46 -4.02
CA ASP A 70 -19.52 -1.29 -3.31
C ASP A 70 -20.55 -0.43 -2.56
N ALA A 71 -20.11 0.71 -2.00
CA ALA A 71 -20.99 1.69 -1.37
C ALA A 71 -22.01 2.32 -2.33
N TRP A 72 -21.78 2.24 -3.65
CA TRP A 72 -22.67 2.73 -4.70
C TRP A 72 -23.27 1.61 -5.56
N SER A 73 -23.13 0.35 -5.15
CA SER A 73 -23.48 -0.83 -5.96
C SER A 73 -24.94 -0.90 -6.39
N THR A 74 -25.86 -0.31 -5.63
CA THR A 74 -27.31 -0.26 -5.93
C THR A 74 -27.70 0.96 -6.78
N GLY A 75 -26.75 1.84 -7.11
CA GLY A 75 -27.03 3.16 -7.70
C GLY A 75 -27.32 4.25 -6.67
N GLU A 76 -27.46 3.91 -5.38
CA GLU A 76 -27.62 4.85 -4.28
C GLU A 76 -26.47 4.69 -3.28
N PHE A 77 -26.09 5.78 -2.60
CA PHE A 77 -25.02 5.75 -1.62
C PHE A 77 -25.46 5.04 -0.34
N ASN A 78 -24.82 3.93 -0.02
CA ASN A 78 -24.99 3.22 1.24
C ASN A 78 -24.06 3.79 2.32
N SER A 79 -24.58 4.72 3.13
CA SER A 79 -23.85 5.34 4.24
C SER A 79 -23.58 4.41 5.43
N GLN A 80 -24.22 3.24 5.49
CA GLN A 80 -24.02 2.25 6.56
C GLN A 80 -22.86 1.29 6.25
N LEU A 81 -22.41 1.25 5.00
CA LEU A 81 -21.27 0.42 4.63
C LEU A 81 -19.99 0.99 5.24
N THR A 82 -19.33 0.22 6.09
CA THR A 82 -18.07 0.60 6.75
C THR A 82 -16.92 -0.23 6.22
N PHE A 83 -15.76 0.39 6.02
CA PHE A 83 -14.54 -0.35 5.65
C PHE A 83 -14.08 -1.17 6.86
N LYS A 84 -14.19 -2.50 6.77
CA LYS A 84 -13.77 -3.43 7.81
C LYS A 84 -12.77 -4.41 7.22
N GLU A 85 -11.66 -4.64 7.92
CA GLU A 85 -10.63 -5.58 7.49
C GLU A 85 -11.22 -6.98 7.30
N SER A 86 -12.03 -7.46 8.24
CA SER A 86 -12.68 -8.79 8.15
C SER A 86 -13.51 -9.00 6.88
N VAL A 87 -13.96 -7.92 6.24
CA VAL A 87 -14.76 -7.95 5.01
C VAL A 87 -13.89 -7.73 3.77
N TYR A 88 -12.92 -6.81 3.83
CA TYR A 88 -12.14 -6.38 2.67
C TYR A 88 -10.77 -7.05 2.54
N ARG A 89 -10.31 -7.79 3.54
CA ARG A 89 -9.06 -8.56 3.47
C ARG A 89 -9.00 -9.52 2.29
N PRO A 90 -10.04 -10.33 1.97
CA PRO A 90 -10.00 -11.19 0.80
C PRO A 90 -9.83 -10.41 -0.52
N LYS A 91 -10.43 -9.21 -0.60
CA LYS A 91 -10.29 -8.32 -1.77
C LYS A 91 -8.89 -7.73 -1.86
N PHE A 92 -8.32 -7.32 -0.73
CA PHE A 92 -6.93 -6.88 -0.66
C PHE A 92 -5.95 -7.97 -1.12
N GLU A 93 -6.10 -9.19 -0.60
CA GLU A 93 -5.25 -10.32 -0.97
C GLU A 93 -5.37 -10.64 -2.46
N ALA A 94 -6.58 -10.59 -3.03
CA ALA A 94 -6.80 -10.76 -4.46
C ALA A 94 -6.12 -9.66 -5.31
N HIS A 95 -6.26 -8.38 -4.93
CA HIS A 95 -5.59 -7.27 -5.61
C HIS A 95 -4.06 -7.39 -5.52
N LEU A 96 -3.54 -7.76 -4.35
CA LEU A 96 -2.11 -7.96 -4.14
C LEU A 96 -1.57 -9.11 -5.01
N GLN A 97 -2.32 -10.21 -5.11
CA GLN A 97 -1.95 -11.33 -5.95
C GLN A 97 -1.89 -10.93 -7.43
N GLN A 98 -2.89 -10.19 -7.93
CA GLN A 98 -2.90 -9.68 -9.30
C GLN A 98 -1.76 -8.69 -9.58
N LEU A 99 -1.41 -7.84 -8.61
CA LEU A 99 -0.25 -6.94 -8.73
C LEU A 99 1.07 -7.71 -8.79
N LYS A 100 1.21 -8.80 -8.02
CA LYS A 100 2.39 -9.68 -8.09
C LYS A 100 2.48 -10.41 -9.43
N GLU A 101 1.35 -10.86 -9.97
CA GLU A 101 1.30 -11.45 -11.32
C GLU A 101 1.69 -10.43 -12.39
N TRP A 102 1.20 -9.20 -12.27
CA TRP A 102 1.58 -8.08 -13.15
C TRP A 102 3.08 -7.77 -13.07
N GLU A 103 3.66 -7.73 -11.86
CA GLU A 103 5.10 -7.61 -11.66
C GLU A 103 5.86 -8.78 -12.29
N GLY A 104 5.34 -10.00 -12.17
CA GLY A 104 5.91 -11.22 -12.78
C GLY A 104 6.02 -11.16 -14.31
N ILE A 105 5.16 -10.38 -14.99
CA ILE A 105 5.24 -10.19 -16.45
C ILE A 105 6.50 -9.40 -16.83
N ASN A 106 6.80 -8.31 -16.12
CA ASN A 106 7.99 -7.50 -16.36
C ASN A 106 8.36 -6.64 -15.14
N SER A 107 9.10 -7.24 -14.20
CA SER A 107 9.44 -6.61 -12.91
C SER A 107 10.23 -5.31 -13.07
N VAL A 108 11.10 -5.22 -14.08
CA VAL A 108 11.90 -4.01 -14.37
C VAL A 108 11.00 -2.84 -14.77
N VAL A 109 10.03 -3.08 -15.65
CA VAL A 109 9.09 -2.04 -16.08
C VAL A 109 8.14 -1.67 -14.95
N VAL A 110 7.58 -2.65 -14.23
CA VAL A 110 6.67 -2.42 -13.11
C VAL A 110 7.34 -1.62 -12.00
N ARG A 111 8.58 -1.96 -11.65
CA ARG A 111 9.37 -1.17 -10.69
C ARG A 111 9.53 0.28 -11.14
N LYS A 112 9.89 0.52 -12.41
CA LYS A 112 10.01 1.89 -12.96
C LYS A 112 8.69 2.65 -12.94
N ILE A 113 7.56 1.97 -13.15
CA ILE A 113 6.23 2.57 -13.01
C ILE A 113 6.00 3.00 -11.56
N CYS A 114 6.27 2.12 -10.59
CA CYS A 114 6.12 2.41 -9.16
C CYS A 114 7.05 3.56 -8.69
N GLU A 115 8.31 3.60 -9.17
CA GLU A 115 9.24 4.71 -8.92
C GLU A 115 8.70 6.04 -9.48
N LYS A 116 8.20 6.04 -10.72
CA LYS A 116 7.59 7.23 -11.33
C LYS A 116 6.35 7.70 -10.58
N MET A 117 5.49 6.78 -10.13
CA MET A 117 4.31 7.10 -9.33
C MET A 117 4.72 7.73 -7.99
N PHE A 118 5.70 7.15 -7.31
CA PHE A 118 6.25 7.68 -6.07
C PHE A 118 6.81 9.09 -6.24
N HIS A 119 7.70 9.32 -7.21
CA HIS A 119 8.25 10.67 -7.43
C HIS A 119 7.18 11.70 -7.77
N ARG A 120 6.16 11.30 -8.53
CA ARG A 120 5.04 12.16 -8.87
C ARG A 120 4.22 12.54 -7.63
N VAL A 121 3.93 11.60 -6.74
CA VAL A 121 3.13 11.90 -5.53
C VAL A 121 3.89 12.81 -4.56
N VAL A 122 5.19 12.56 -4.35
CA VAL A 122 6.06 13.40 -3.51
C VAL A 122 6.13 14.83 -4.06
N SER A 123 6.27 14.97 -5.37
CA SER A 123 6.27 16.28 -6.05
C SER A 123 4.93 17.02 -5.87
N MET A 124 3.80 16.32 -5.99
CA MET A 124 2.48 16.92 -5.79
C MET A 124 2.28 17.43 -4.35
N GLY A 125 2.79 16.72 -3.35
CA GLY A 125 2.72 17.11 -1.93
C GLY A 125 3.74 18.16 -1.50
N LYS A 126 4.62 18.63 -2.40
CA LYS A 126 5.78 19.47 -2.08
C LYS A 126 6.64 18.91 -0.94
N VAL A 127 6.66 17.58 -0.81
CA VAL A 127 7.45 16.89 0.20
C VAL A 127 8.92 17.03 -0.20
N PRO A 128 9.81 17.51 0.69
CA PRO A 128 11.22 17.60 0.38
C PRO A 128 11.73 16.21 -0.01
N ASN A 129 12.34 16.09 -1.20
CA ASN A 129 13.02 14.87 -1.63
C ASN A 129 14.38 14.72 -0.92
N GLN A 130 14.48 15.25 0.30
CA GLN A 130 15.63 15.03 1.16
C GLN A 130 15.40 13.68 1.81
N THR A 131 16.15 12.69 1.37
CA THR A 131 16.48 11.50 2.14
C THR A 131 17.07 12.01 3.46
N PRO A 132 16.39 12.00 4.62
CA PRO A 132 17.18 11.82 5.81
C PRO A 132 17.71 10.41 5.64
N ILE A 133 19.02 10.27 5.45
CA ILE A 133 19.66 9.00 5.75
C ILE A 133 19.45 8.85 7.26
N VAL A 134 18.28 8.33 7.66
CA VAL A 134 18.13 7.76 8.98
C VAL A 134 18.97 6.51 8.88
N GLN A 135 20.26 6.64 9.18
CA GLN A 135 21.01 5.52 9.71
C GLN A 135 20.17 5.08 10.91
N LEU A 136 19.40 4.02 10.75
CA LEU A 136 19.02 3.22 11.90
C LEU A 136 20.36 2.86 12.54
N GLY A 137 20.71 3.56 13.61
CA GLY A 137 21.79 3.13 14.47
C GLY A 137 21.46 1.68 14.82
N GLY A 138 22.44 0.79 14.67
CA GLY A 138 22.31 -0.56 15.22
C GLY A 138 21.91 -0.47 16.70
N LEU A 139 21.43 -1.58 17.27
CA LEU A 139 21.22 -1.67 18.71
C LEU A 139 22.46 -1.09 19.41
N SER A 140 22.25 -0.07 20.25
CA SER A 140 23.33 0.41 21.10
C SER A 140 23.81 -0.76 21.96
N ASP A 141 25.08 -0.76 22.37
CA ASP A 141 25.61 -1.85 23.21
C ASP A 141 24.76 -2.09 24.47
N ALA A 142 24.17 -1.01 25.01
CA ALA A 142 23.21 -1.09 26.12
C ALA A 142 21.90 -1.79 25.70
N ALA A 143 21.30 -1.39 24.58
CA ALA A 143 20.06 -2.00 24.08
C ALA A 143 20.27 -3.47 23.68
N ALA A 144 21.42 -3.80 23.09
CA ALA A 144 21.80 -5.17 22.77
C ALA A 144 21.97 -6.02 24.03
N LYS A 145 22.60 -5.48 25.07
CA LYS A 145 22.76 -6.17 26.35
C LYS A 145 21.44 -6.41 27.06
N PHE A 146 20.55 -5.41 27.12
CA PHE A 146 19.20 -5.60 27.66
C PHE A 146 18.41 -6.63 26.87
N ALA A 147 18.46 -6.60 25.54
CA ALA A 147 17.81 -7.59 24.69
C ALA A 147 18.40 -8.99 24.91
N GLN A 148 19.71 -9.12 25.09
CA GLN A 148 20.35 -10.41 25.41
C GLN A 148 19.93 -10.95 26.78
N GLU A 149 19.86 -10.10 27.80
CA GLU A 149 19.41 -10.48 29.14
C GLU A 149 17.94 -10.90 29.14
N GLU A 150 17.08 -10.18 28.42
CA GLU A 150 15.67 -10.55 28.24
C GLU A 150 15.54 -11.89 27.50
N LEU A 151 16.22 -12.06 26.37
CA LEU A 151 16.14 -13.27 25.54
C LEU A 151 16.71 -14.51 26.23
N ALA A 152 17.73 -14.36 27.08
CA ALA A 152 18.31 -15.48 27.83
C ALA A 152 17.31 -16.15 28.78
N GLY A 153 16.24 -15.44 29.18
CA GLY A 153 15.18 -15.95 30.05
C GLY A 153 13.93 -16.47 29.33
N ARG A 154 13.86 -16.41 27.98
CA ARG A 154 12.65 -16.74 27.22
C ARG A 154 12.73 -18.14 26.60
N THR A 155 11.64 -18.91 26.70
CA THR A 155 11.46 -20.22 26.06
C THR A 155 10.98 -20.11 24.59
N GLY A 156 10.69 -18.88 24.12
CA GLY A 156 10.07 -18.64 22.82
C GLY A 156 8.55 -18.70 22.83
N GLU A 157 7.94 -19.05 23.97
CA GLU A 157 6.50 -18.90 24.18
C GLU A 157 6.16 -17.39 24.27
N THR A 158 5.29 -16.95 23.38
CA THR A 158 4.69 -15.62 23.44
C THR A 158 3.36 -15.74 24.15
N ASP A 159 2.97 -14.69 24.89
CA ASP A 159 1.65 -14.63 25.52
C ASP A 159 0.59 -14.95 24.45
N SER A 160 -0.10 -16.06 24.64
CA SER A 160 -1.25 -16.38 23.81
C SER A 160 -2.30 -15.34 24.16
N GLU A 161 -2.73 -14.55 23.18
CA GLU A 161 -3.87 -13.66 23.37
C GLU A 161 -5.04 -14.53 23.83
N ALA A 162 -5.45 -14.38 25.10
CA ALA A 162 -6.65 -15.04 25.58
C ALA A 162 -7.83 -14.36 24.89
N ASP A 163 -8.56 -15.13 24.09
CA ASP A 163 -9.80 -14.68 23.45
C ASP A 163 -10.78 -14.20 24.55
N GLU A 164 -10.96 -12.87 24.67
CA GLU A 164 -12.08 -12.24 25.38
C GLU A 164 -13.25 -11.93 24.42
#